data_AF-A0AAU3E5L1-F1
#
_entry.id   AF-A0AAU3E5L1-F1
#
_cell.length_a   1.000
_cell.length_b   1.000
_cell.length_c   1.000
_cell.angle_alpha   90.00
_cell.angle_beta   90.00
_cell.angle_gamma   90.00
#
_symmetry.space_group_name_H-M   'P 1'
#
loop_
_entity.id
_entity.type
_entity.pdbx_description
1 polymer ?
#
loop_
_entity_poly.entity_id
_entity_poly.type
_entity_poly.pdbx_seq_one_letter_code
_entity_poly.pdbx_strand_id
1 'polypeptide(L)'
;MTLDVAREDPWWTTSTKVNTAWTFHSQSAGTRQIMPMLSVDYDVDVDLNNRAKADSRFDIGLTVRHPNGLSGPAVRNAKLWVSYDDGATWKSVDVDRKRTGQFESTVRHPKLAATNGFVSLRVQATDADGNTVEQTVTRAYQLR
;
A
#
# COMPACT_ATOMS: atom_id res chain seq x y z
N MET A 1 -6.10 14.35 -6.48
CA MET A 1 -6.00 13.56 -7.73
C MET A 1 -6.31 12.10 -7.41
N THR A 2 -6.99 11.38 -8.30
CA THR A 2 -7.28 9.95 -8.13
C THR A 2 -6.84 9.17 -9.38
N LEU A 3 -6.39 7.94 -9.17
CA LEU A 3 -6.07 6.97 -10.21
C LEU A 3 -6.71 5.63 -9.84
N ASP A 4 -7.47 5.08 -10.78
CA ASP A 4 -8.09 3.77 -10.68
C ASP A 4 -7.55 2.88 -11.78
N VAL A 5 -7.05 1.70 -11.40
CA VAL A 5 -6.62 0.65 -12.32
C VAL A 5 -7.37 -0.62 -11.95
N ALA A 6 -8.12 -1.17 -12.88
CA ALA A 6 -8.80 -2.46 -12.74
C ALA A 6 -8.30 -3.42 -13.83
N ARG A 7 -8.16 -4.69 -13.49
CA ARG A 7 -7.87 -5.80 -14.41
C ARG A 7 -9.00 -6.81 -14.26
N GLU A 8 -9.76 -7.01 -15.33
CA GLU A 8 -10.98 -7.82 -15.32
C GLU A 8 -10.81 -9.20 -15.96
N ASP A 9 -9.65 -9.48 -16.57
CA ASP A 9 -9.39 -10.76 -17.22
C ASP A 9 -9.32 -11.92 -16.19
N PRO A 10 -9.99 -13.07 -16.44
CA PRO A 10 -10.09 -14.17 -15.48
C PRO A 10 -8.77 -14.80 -15.02
N TRP A 11 -7.70 -14.65 -15.81
CA TRP A 11 -6.37 -15.18 -15.48
C TRP A 11 -5.58 -14.26 -14.52
N TRP A 12 -6.02 -13.01 -14.30
CA TRP A 12 -5.42 -12.10 -13.34
C TRP A 12 -6.09 -12.29 -11.97
N THR A 13 -5.39 -12.97 -11.05
CA THR A 13 -5.96 -13.33 -9.73
C THR A 13 -5.50 -12.44 -8.59
N THR A 14 -4.40 -11.69 -8.74
CA THR A 14 -3.85 -10.78 -7.71
C THR A 14 -3.73 -9.35 -8.23
N SER A 15 -3.78 -8.34 -7.36
CA SER A 15 -3.75 -6.91 -7.72
C SER A 15 -4.77 -6.56 -8.82
N THR A 16 -5.95 -7.16 -8.73
CA THR A 16 -7.05 -7.02 -9.71
C THR A 16 -7.63 -5.61 -9.71
N LYS A 17 -7.49 -4.88 -8.61
CA LYS A 17 -7.84 -3.47 -8.50
C LYS A 17 -6.82 -2.71 -7.66
N VAL A 18 -6.36 -1.58 -8.17
CA VAL A 18 -5.55 -0.60 -7.44
C VAL A 18 -6.24 0.75 -7.53
N ASN A 19 -6.63 1.31 -6.40
CA ASN A 19 -7.11 2.68 -6.28
C ASN A 19 -6.04 3.49 -5.54
N THR A 20 -5.64 4.63 -6.09
CA THR A 20 -4.73 5.55 -5.43
C THR A 20 -5.30 6.97 -5.46
N ALA A 21 -5.36 7.62 -4.30
CA ALA A 21 -5.76 9.00 -4.14
C ALA A 21 -4.59 9.80 -3.55
N TRP A 22 -4.33 10.96 -4.12
CA TRP A 22 -3.32 11.90 -3.64
C TRP A 22 -3.93 13.25 -3.30
N THR A 23 -3.48 13.81 -2.18
CA THR A 23 -3.67 15.22 -1.83
C THR A 23 -2.30 15.87 -1.76
N PHE A 24 -2.11 16.95 -2.50
CA PHE A 24 -0.89 17.74 -2.48
C PHE A 24 -1.17 19.18 -2.83
N HIS A 25 -0.28 20.07 -2.38
CA HIS A 25 -0.31 21.47 -2.80
C HIS A 25 0.48 21.64 -4.10
N SER A 26 -0.15 22.24 -5.11
CA SER A 26 0.52 22.68 -6.34
C SER A 26 0.42 24.19 -6.48
N GLN A 27 1.55 24.87 -6.71
CA GLN A 27 1.56 26.26 -7.16
C GLN A 27 1.92 26.30 -8.64
N SER A 28 1.19 27.10 -9.42
CA SER A 28 1.53 27.35 -10.81
C SER A 28 2.67 28.37 -10.85
N ALA A 29 3.91 27.91 -10.79
CA ALA A 29 5.05 28.70 -11.23
C ALA A 29 5.12 28.56 -12.76
N GLY A 30 5.46 29.61 -13.50
CA GLY A 30 5.59 29.57 -14.98
C GLY A 30 6.69 28.65 -15.53
N THR A 31 7.15 27.68 -14.75
CA THR A 31 8.17 26.67 -15.02
C THR A 31 7.66 25.28 -14.62
N ARG A 32 8.15 24.24 -15.30
CA ARG A 32 7.75 22.85 -15.04
C ARG A 32 8.18 22.40 -13.64
N GLN A 33 7.22 22.18 -12.74
CA GLN A 33 7.46 21.70 -11.38
C GLN A 33 7.15 20.20 -11.25
N ILE A 34 7.98 19.46 -10.52
CA ILE A 34 7.70 18.07 -10.12
C ILE A 34 6.67 18.11 -8.99
N MET A 35 5.51 17.47 -9.19
CA MET A 35 4.49 17.38 -8.15
C MET A 35 4.95 16.43 -7.04
N PRO A 36 4.71 16.74 -5.75
CA PRO A 36 5.16 15.93 -4.62
C PRO A 36 4.28 14.68 -4.40
N MET A 37 3.98 13.94 -5.47
CA MET A 37 3.16 12.74 -5.43
C MET A 37 3.91 11.60 -4.75
N LEU A 38 3.46 11.23 -3.55
CA LEU A 38 4.02 10.10 -2.82
C LEU A 38 3.70 8.78 -3.52
N SER A 39 4.73 7.94 -3.71
CA SER A 39 4.60 6.57 -4.20
C SER A 39 4.78 5.59 -3.05
N VAL A 40 4.09 4.45 -3.08
CA VAL A 40 4.17 3.38 -2.07
C VAL A 40 4.70 2.12 -2.74
N ASP A 41 5.79 1.57 -2.20
CA ASP A 41 6.32 0.26 -2.56
C ASP A 41 6.08 -0.71 -1.38
N TYR A 42 5.67 -1.94 -1.70
CA TYR A 42 5.42 -3.00 -0.73
C TYR A 42 6.54 -4.03 -0.78
N ASP A 43 7.05 -4.39 0.39
CA ASP A 43 8.02 -5.48 0.57
C ASP A 43 7.32 -6.59 1.35
N VAL A 44 6.98 -7.67 0.65
CA VAL A 44 6.22 -8.81 1.18
C VAL A 44 6.89 -10.10 0.73
N ASP A 45 7.16 -11.02 1.66
CA ASP A 45 7.85 -12.28 1.39
C ASP A 45 6.89 -13.34 0.83
N VAL A 46 6.51 -13.16 -0.42
CA VAL A 46 5.62 -14.06 -1.17
C VAL A 46 6.41 -14.98 -2.09
N ASP A 47 5.87 -16.17 -2.36
CA ASP A 47 6.46 -17.07 -3.35
C ASP A 47 6.30 -16.56 -4.79
N LEU A 48 6.90 -17.27 -5.76
CA LEU A 48 6.85 -16.92 -7.19
C LEU A 48 5.42 -16.89 -7.77
N ASN A 49 4.43 -17.44 -7.05
CA ASN A 49 3.02 -17.43 -7.41
C ASN A 49 2.25 -16.32 -6.66
N ASN A 50 2.97 -15.40 -6.02
CA ASN A 50 2.43 -14.31 -5.19
C ASN A 50 1.58 -14.83 -4.01
N ARG A 51 2.07 -15.89 -3.32
CA ARG A 51 1.38 -16.51 -2.17
C ARG A 51 2.19 -16.40 -0.88
N ALA A 52 1.49 -16.15 0.22
CA ALA A 52 1.98 -16.20 1.59
C ALA A 52 1.32 -17.34 2.37
N LYS A 53 1.97 -17.81 3.44
CA LYS A 53 1.45 -18.91 4.27
C LYS A 53 0.31 -18.42 5.18
N ALA A 54 -0.83 -19.11 5.15
CA ALA A 54 -1.92 -18.90 6.10
C ALA A 54 -1.57 -19.35 7.53
N ASP A 55 -2.34 -18.91 8.52
CA ASP A 55 -2.16 -19.24 9.94
C ASP A 55 -0.73 -18.98 10.49
N SER A 56 -0.05 -17.99 9.91
CA SER A 56 1.35 -17.67 10.21
C SER A 56 1.55 -16.18 10.46
N ARG A 57 2.66 -15.83 11.12
CA ARG A 57 3.12 -14.44 11.20
C ARG A 57 3.72 -14.05 9.84
N PHE A 58 3.47 -12.82 9.43
CA PHE A 58 3.89 -12.29 8.15
C PHE A 58 4.26 -10.81 8.30
N ASP A 59 5.43 -10.45 7.80
CA ASP A 59 5.93 -9.08 7.84
C ASP A 59 5.59 -8.35 6.54
N ILE A 60 5.17 -7.10 6.67
CA ILE A 60 4.82 -6.21 5.58
C ILE A 60 5.69 -4.96 5.71
N GLY A 61 6.65 -4.81 4.80
CA GLY A 61 7.44 -3.62 4.65
C GLY A 61 6.77 -2.62 3.70
N LEU A 62 6.90 -1.33 4.02
CA LEU A 62 6.42 -0.23 3.19
C LEU A 62 7.55 0.78 3.00
N THR A 63 7.83 1.14 1.74
CA THR A 63 8.66 2.30 1.40
C THR A 63 7.80 3.36 0.74
N VAL A 64 7.85 4.59 1.25
CA VAL A 64 7.10 5.72 0.72
C VAL A 64 8.07 6.83 0.32
N ARG A 65 7.97 7.27 -0.94
CA ARG A 65 8.94 8.19 -1.54
C ARG A 65 8.30 9.22 -2.46
N HIS A 66 8.95 10.37 -2.57
CA HIS A 66 8.66 11.34 -3.61
C HIS A 66 9.25 10.90 -4.97
N PRO A 67 8.81 11.50 -6.09
CA PRO A 67 9.38 11.22 -7.39
C PRO A 67 10.87 11.58 -7.44
N ASN A 68 11.63 10.81 -8.23
CA ASN A 68 13.05 11.11 -8.47
C ASN A 68 13.22 12.54 -9.02
N GLY A 69 14.26 13.23 -8.55
CA GLY A 69 14.51 14.64 -8.89
C GLY A 69 13.80 15.65 -7.99
N LEU A 70 12.96 15.21 -7.04
CA LEU A 70 12.40 16.04 -5.98
C LEU A 70 13.03 15.67 -4.63
N SER A 71 13.77 16.61 -4.02
CA SER A 71 14.12 16.52 -2.59
C SER A 71 12.90 16.94 -1.78
N GLY A 72 11.91 16.05 -1.67
CA GLY A 72 10.65 16.33 -1.01
C GLY A 72 10.73 16.27 0.52
N PRO A 73 9.68 16.73 1.21
CA PRO A 73 9.58 16.66 2.67
C PRO A 73 9.73 15.23 3.19
N ALA A 74 10.13 15.12 4.46
CA ALA A 74 10.30 13.81 5.07
C ALA A 74 8.94 13.11 5.23
N VAL A 75 8.81 11.87 4.76
CA VAL A 75 7.63 11.04 5.04
C VAL A 75 7.69 10.55 6.48
N ARG A 76 6.73 10.98 7.30
CA ARG A 76 6.77 10.79 8.77
C ARG A 76 5.78 9.77 9.30
N ASN A 77 4.66 9.57 8.61
CA ASN A 77 3.57 8.75 9.11
C ASN A 77 3.05 7.81 8.02
N ALA A 78 2.71 6.59 8.43
CA ALA A 78 1.99 5.63 7.61
C ALA A 78 1.00 4.87 8.48
N LYS A 79 -0.14 4.53 7.90
CA LYS A 79 -1.16 3.63 8.46
C LYS A 79 -1.37 2.49 7.47
N LEU A 80 -1.57 1.30 8.01
CA LEU A 80 -1.81 0.08 7.23
C LEU A 80 -3.10 -0.58 7.72
N TRP A 81 -3.91 -1.03 6.77
CA TRP A 81 -5.04 -1.91 7.03
C TRP A 81 -4.94 -3.15 6.17
N VAL A 82 -5.41 -4.26 6.72
CA VAL A 82 -5.49 -5.57 6.07
C VAL A 82 -6.94 -6.04 5.98
N SER A 83 -7.29 -6.65 4.87
CA SER A 83 -8.58 -7.31 4.63
C SER A 83 -8.36 -8.72 4.07
N TYR A 84 -9.26 -9.63 4.43
CA TYR A 84 -9.28 -11.03 3.98
C TYR A 84 -10.59 -11.40 3.25
N ASP A 85 -11.35 -10.37 2.85
CA ASP A 85 -12.68 -10.42 2.23
C ASP A 85 -12.82 -9.37 1.11
N ASP A 86 -11.73 -9.16 0.35
CA ASP A 86 -11.64 -8.21 -0.77
C ASP A 86 -11.99 -6.74 -0.43
N GLY A 87 -11.81 -6.35 0.84
CA GLY A 87 -12.00 -5.00 1.32
C GLY A 87 -13.40 -4.71 1.84
N ALA A 88 -14.24 -5.73 2.06
CA ALA A 88 -15.52 -5.56 2.74
C ALA A 88 -15.32 -5.18 4.22
N THR A 89 -14.32 -5.75 4.89
CA THR A 89 -13.90 -5.37 6.23
C THR A 89 -12.40 -5.08 6.29
N TRP A 90 -12.01 -4.08 7.07
CA TRP A 90 -10.63 -3.63 7.22
C TRP A 90 -10.20 -3.67 8.68
N LYS A 91 -9.05 -4.30 8.95
CA LYS A 91 -8.42 -4.31 10.27
C LYS A 91 -7.19 -3.42 10.25
N SER A 92 -7.12 -2.46 11.17
CA SER A 92 -5.93 -1.63 11.36
C SER A 92 -4.78 -2.51 11.88
N VAL A 93 -3.58 -2.25 11.39
CA VAL A 93 -2.34 -2.91 11.81
C VAL A 93 -1.42 -1.86 12.41
N ASP A 94 -0.69 -2.22 13.46
CA ASP A 94 0.33 -1.35 14.03
C ASP A 94 1.51 -1.22 13.06
N VAL A 95 1.98 0.01 12.87
CA VAL A 95 3.02 0.35 11.90
C VAL A 95 4.20 0.97 12.63
N ASP A 96 5.34 0.29 12.57
CA ASP A 96 6.60 0.78 13.12
C ASP A 96 7.38 1.55 12.07
N ARG A 97 7.72 2.81 12.36
CA ARG A 97 8.63 3.57 11.51
C ARG A 97 10.07 3.20 11.80
N LYS A 98 10.74 2.57 10.83
CA LYS A 98 12.17 2.19 10.93
C LYS A 98 13.09 3.35 10.61
N ARG A 99 12.75 4.13 9.58
CA ARG A 99 13.41 5.40 9.22
C ARG A 99 12.45 6.27 8.40
N THR A 100 12.90 7.47 8.02
CA THR A 100 12.10 8.34 7.14
C THR A 100 11.68 7.57 5.88
N GLY A 101 10.37 7.56 5.60
CA GLY A 101 9.79 6.85 4.46
C GLY A 101 9.85 5.33 4.52
N GLN A 102 10.27 4.71 5.63
CA GLN A 102 10.29 3.25 5.77
C GLN A 102 9.55 2.78 7.00
N PHE A 103 8.64 1.85 6.77
CA PHE A 103 7.74 1.33 7.77
C PHE A 103 7.67 -0.19 7.69
N GLU A 104 7.35 -0.81 8.81
CA GLU A 104 7.18 -2.25 8.92
C GLU A 104 5.98 -2.57 9.81
N SER A 105 5.27 -3.63 9.49
CA SER A 105 4.17 -4.16 10.27
C SER A 105 4.23 -5.68 10.28
N THR A 106 3.93 -6.31 11.42
CA THR A 106 3.75 -7.76 11.49
C THR A 106 2.28 -8.08 11.67
N VAL A 107 1.71 -8.90 10.78
CA VAL A 107 0.35 -9.44 10.91
C VAL A 107 0.40 -10.92 11.25
N ARG A 108 -0.69 -11.44 11.83
CA ARG A 108 -0.96 -12.89 11.86
C ARG A 108 -2.08 -13.17 10.86
N HIS A 109 -1.74 -13.88 9.80
CA HIS A 109 -2.75 -14.35 8.85
C HIS A 109 -3.67 -15.36 9.53
N PRO A 110 -4.99 -15.29 9.31
CA PRO A 110 -5.93 -16.29 9.79
C PRO A 110 -5.74 -17.61 9.03
N LYS A 111 -6.45 -18.65 9.47
CA LYS A 111 -6.55 -19.91 8.72
C LYS A 111 -7.19 -19.65 7.36
N LEU A 112 -6.73 -20.36 6.32
CA LEU A 112 -7.20 -20.18 4.94
C LEU A 112 -8.72 -20.27 4.83
N ALA A 113 -9.34 -21.24 5.52
CA ALA A 113 -10.79 -21.45 5.54
C ALA A 113 -11.62 -20.28 6.14
N ALA A 114 -10.98 -19.33 6.82
CA ALA A 114 -11.61 -18.14 7.37
C ALA A 114 -11.44 -16.90 6.45
N THR A 115 -11.00 -17.11 5.22
CA THR A 115 -10.71 -16.05 4.24
C THR A 115 -11.31 -16.42 2.89
N ASN A 116 -11.27 -15.49 1.94
CA ASN A 116 -11.52 -15.77 0.53
C ASN A 116 -10.27 -16.24 -0.25
N GLY A 117 -9.16 -16.53 0.45
CA GLY A 117 -7.88 -16.93 -0.14
C GLY A 117 -6.95 -15.79 -0.53
N PHE A 118 -7.33 -14.53 -0.28
CA PHE A 118 -6.52 -13.37 -0.65
C PHE A 118 -6.36 -12.39 0.50
N VAL A 119 -5.30 -11.59 0.41
CA VAL A 119 -5.05 -10.44 1.28
C VAL A 119 -5.19 -9.17 0.45
N SER A 120 -5.99 -8.22 0.93
CA SER A 120 -6.05 -6.86 0.39
C SER A 120 -5.40 -5.89 1.37
N LEU A 121 -4.69 -4.89 0.84
CA LEU A 121 -3.98 -3.90 1.65
C LEU A 121 -4.54 -2.51 1.37
N ARG A 122 -4.64 -1.70 2.42
CA ARG A 122 -4.87 -0.25 2.31
C ARG A 122 -3.78 0.47 3.08
N VAL A 123 -3.19 1.48 2.47
CA VAL A 123 -2.12 2.30 3.05
C VAL A 123 -2.53 3.76 2.97
N GLN A 124 -2.28 4.50 4.04
CA GLN A 124 -2.31 5.95 4.05
C GLN A 124 -0.98 6.48 4.56
N ALA A 125 -0.30 7.33 3.79
CA ALA A 125 0.97 7.93 4.20
C ALA A 125 0.94 9.45 4.08
N THR A 126 1.75 10.12 4.90
CA THR A 126 1.79 11.58 4.98
C THR A 126 3.21 12.08 5.19
N ASP A 127 3.60 13.11 4.44
CA ASP A 127 4.85 13.83 4.62
C ASP A 127 4.76 15.01 5.60
N ALA A 128 5.90 15.64 5.87
CA ALA A 128 5.99 16.74 6.83
C ALA A 128 5.25 18.02 6.40
N ASP A 129 4.91 18.16 5.11
CA ASP A 129 4.17 19.31 4.57
C ASP A 129 2.68 18.99 4.38
N GLY A 130 2.23 17.80 4.81
CA GLY A 130 0.84 17.38 4.75
C GLY A 130 0.42 16.81 3.40
N ASN A 131 1.33 16.55 2.46
CA ASN A 131 0.99 15.80 1.26
C ASN A 131 0.66 14.35 1.66
N THR A 132 -0.40 13.80 1.07
CA THR A 132 -0.91 12.47 1.40
C THR A 132 -1.03 11.59 0.17
N VAL A 133 -0.85 10.29 0.40
CA VAL A 133 -1.28 9.22 -0.50
C VAL A 133 -2.13 8.24 0.29
N GLU A 134 -3.27 7.87 -0.29
CA GLU A 134 -4.06 6.73 0.14
C GLU A 134 -4.11 5.74 -1.02
N GLN A 135 -3.76 4.49 -0.77
CA GLN A 135 -3.76 3.44 -1.78
C GLN A 135 -4.45 2.19 -1.26
N THR A 136 -5.35 1.62 -2.06
CA THR A 136 -5.95 0.31 -1.81
C THR A 136 -5.53 -0.65 -2.93
N VAL A 137 -4.94 -1.78 -2.56
CA VAL A 137 -4.60 -2.90 -3.45
C VAL A 137 -5.49 -4.08 -3.09
N THR A 138 -6.50 -4.34 -3.92
CA THR A 138 -7.39 -5.48 -3.76
C THR A 138 -6.69 -6.74 -4.25
N ARG A 139 -6.75 -7.80 -3.43
CA ARG A 139 -6.05 -9.07 -3.63
C ARG A 139 -4.56 -8.89 -3.90
N ALA A 140 -3.88 -8.08 -3.08
CA ALA A 140 -2.45 -7.81 -3.18
C ALA A 140 -1.61 -9.10 -3.32
N TYR A 141 -1.95 -10.13 -2.54
CA TYR A 141 -1.36 -11.47 -2.65
C TYR A 141 -2.35 -12.55 -2.17
N GLN A 142 -2.01 -13.81 -2.46
CA GLN A 142 -2.79 -15.00 -2.10
C GLN A 142 -2.34 -15.61 -0.77
N LEU A 143 -3.23 -16.38 -0.13
CA LEU A 143 -2.90 -17.24 0.99
C LEU A 143 -2.87 -18.71 0.56
N ARG A 144 -1.95 -19.49 1.13
CA ARG A 144 -1.82 -20.94 0.95
C ARG A 144 -1.69 -21.70 2.26
#